data_AF-A0AA88HH23-F1
#
_entry.id   AF-A0AA88HH23-F1
#
_cell.length_a   1.000
_cell.length_b   1.000
_cell.length_c   1.000
_cell.angle_alpha   90.00
_cell.angle_beta   90.00
_cell.angle_gamma   90.00
#
_symmetry.space_group_name_H-M   'P 1'
#
loop_
_entity.id
_entity.type
_entity.pdbx_description
1 polymer ?
#
loop_
_entity_poly.entity_id
_entity_poly.type
_entity_poly.pdbx_seq_one_letter_code
_entity_poly.pdbx_strand_id
1 'polypeptide(L)'
;MVRTYQRKRDKPPPDLATLQRAVASIVKDGSSIRAAAENFGLKKSTVNDALRRYRAELDAQPDILETDKSPAKVLPSERRGFWQVFTREQEKQLTEYLKAASLMNHGLTGLSTPATTNSTTEAADHGEVIQDSEPEGPAPGTPGTAPITPESVRPHPRIDPTKRNPSNGRKRGKTRILTDTPEKEQLEKEKHNREAKKAKKKTPQKKITKTKKMVVSETSSSEPELPDDICDDESDMSLDLGEDLWRATDRFLPSKSESSFSSIESIDNDVADVKFLRKIGPKFVFPEIEDKATVDKKDIVLVLPDPSSSSGTARSIAEHVFSRDFSAFNIK
;
A
#
# COMPACT_ATOMS: atom_id res chain seq x y z
N MET A 1 5.66 -40.46 -6.45
CA MET A 1 5.99 -40.27 -5.02
C MET A 1 5.61 -38.85 -4.60
N VAL A 2 4.67 -38.70 -3.66
CA VAL A 2 4.29 -37.39 -3.10
C VAL A 2 5.43 -36.91 -2.20
N ARG A 3 6.00 -35.74 -2.50
CA ARG A 3 7.04 -35.13 -1.66
C ARG A 3 6.37 -34.57 -0.40
N THR A 4 6.63 -35.17 0.75
CA THR A 4 6.28 -34.60 2.05
C THR A 4 7.27 -33.49 2.39
N TYR A 5 6.80 -32.24 2.34
CA TYR A 5 7.64 -31.08 2.65
C TYR A 5 7.84 -30.94 4.16
N GLN A 6 9.07 -31.09 4.63
CA GLN A 6 9.44 -30.72 5.99
C GLN A 6 9.90 -29.25 6.04
N ARG A 7 9.26 -28.47 6.91
CA ARG A 7 9.62 -27.05 7.12
C ARG A 7 10.96 -26.96 7.84
N LYS A 8 11.88 -26.15 7.31
CA LYS A 8 13.21 -25.88 7.88
C LYS A 8 13.20 -24.93 9.10
N ARG A 9 12.11 -24.84 9.86
CA ARG A 9 12.04 -23.92 11.01
C ARG A 9 12.06 -24.74 12.30
N ASP A 10 13.10 -24.55 13.10
CA ASP A 10 13.23 -25.24 14.39
C ASP A 10 12.26 -24.69 15.44
N LYS A 11 11.83 -23.43 15.27
CA LYS A 11 10.90 -22.77 16.19
C LYS A 11 9.47 -22.91 15.68
N PRO A 12 8.54 -23.41 16.51
CA PRO A 12 7.12 -23.42 16.18
C PRO A 12 6.63 -21.97 15.98
N PRO A 13 5.53 -21.77 15.22
CA PRO A 13 4.88 -20.47 15.16
C PRO A 13 4.47 -20.03 16.58
N PRO A 14 4.50 -18.72 16.86
CA PRO A 14 4.04 -18.20 18.14
C PRO A 14 2.56 -18.54 18.36
N ASP A 15 2.21 -18.79 19.61
CA ASP A 15 0.85 -19.11 19.99
C ASP A 15 -0.08 -17.88 19.82
N LEU A 16 -1.32 -18.16 19.44
CA LEU A 16 -2.29 -17.13 19.06
C LEU A 16 -2.75 -16.34 20.28
N ALA A 17 -2.91 -17.01 21.43
CA ALA A 17 -3.32 -16.35 22.67
C ALA A 17 -2.25 -15.36 23.17
N THR A 18 -0.96 -15.69 23.01
CA THR A 18 0.14 -14.78 23.34
C THR A 18 0.17 -13.55 22.45
N LEU A 19 -0.11 -13.70 21.15
CA LEU A 19 -0.22 -12.59 20.22
C LEU A 19 -1.38 -11.64 20.58
N GLN A 20 -2.55 -12.20 20.92
CA GLN A 20 -3.71 -11.40 21.31
C GLN A 20 -3.45 -10.61 22.60
N ARG A 21 -2.82 -11.21 23.61
CA ARG A 21 -2.43 -10.50 24.85
C ARG A 21 -1.45 -9.35 24.57
N ALA A 22 -0.47 -9.58 23.71
CA ALA A 22 0.50 -8.55 23.33
C ALA A 22 -0.13 -7.37 22.56
N VAL A 23 -1.11 -7.65 21.70
CA VAL A 23 -1.87 -6.59 21.01
C VAL A 23 -2.77 -5.85 21.99
N ALA A 24 -3.44 -6.56 22.90
CA ALA A 24 -4.31 -5.96 23.90
C ALA A 24 -3.56 -4.99 24.83
N SER A 25 -2.35 -5.32 25.27
CA SER A 25 -1.55 -4.40 26.11
C SER A 25 -1.13 -3.12 25.38
N ILE A 26 -0.98 -3.17 24.05
CA ILE A 26 -0.66 -1.98 23.24
C ILE A 26 -1.90 -1.09 23.10
N VAL A 27 -3.07 -1.69 22.87
CA VAL A 27 -4.31 -0.96 22.61
C VAL A 27 -4.93 -0.42 23.91
N LYS A 28 -4.93 -1.21 24.99
CA LYS A 28 -5.52 -0.84 26.28
C LYS A 28 -4.55 -0.03 27.15
N ASP A 29 -3.32 -0.50 27.29
CA ASP A 29 -2.36 0.09 28.23
C ASP A 29 -1.46 1.15 27.57
N GLY A 30 -1.57 1.36 26.25
CA GLY A 30 -0.72 2.30 25.51
C GLY A 30 0.75 1.89 25.42
N SER A 31 1.09 0.63 25.74
CA SER A 31 2.47 0.15 25.73
C SER A 31 3.11 0.23 24.33
N SER A 32 4.40 0.56 24.26
CA SER A 32 5.11 0.56 22.98
C SER A 32 5.22 -0.86 22.37
N ILE A 33 5.24 -0.96 21.03
CA ILE A 33 5.38 -2.24 20.32
C ILE A 33 6.64 -3.02 20.75
N ARG A 34 7.72 -2.30 21.08
CA ARG A 34 8.98 -2.92 21.55
C ARG A 34 8.84 -3.50 22.95
N ALA A 35 8.27 -2.73 23.88
CA ALA A 35 8.02 -3.19 25.25
C ALA A 35 7.10 -4.41 25.28
N ALA A 36 6.00 -4.40 24.52
CA ALA A 36 5.13 -5.56 24.41
C ALA A 36 5.85 -6.77 23.80
N ALA A 37 6.68 -6.57 22.77
CA ALA A 37 7.44 -7.67 22.17
C ALA A 37 8.42 -8.32 23.17
N GLU A 38 9.10 -7.52 23.99
CA GLU A 38 10.01 -8.02 25.02
C GLU A 38 9.26 -8.74 26.15
N ASN A 39 8.16 -8.16 26.65
CA ASN A 39 7.35 -8.74 27.74
C ASN A 39 6.75 -10.11 27.38
N PHE A 40 6.33 -10.30 26.12
CA PHE A 40 5.72 -11.55 25.66
C PHE A 40 6.70 -12.49 24.94
N GLY A 41 8.00 -12.16 24.89
CA GLY A 41 9.01 -13.00 24.24
C GLY A 41 8.82 -13.15 22.72
N LEU A 42 8.21 -12.16 22.07
CA LEU A 42 7.88 -12.16 20.65
C LEU A 42 8.86 -11.30 19.84
N LYS A 43 9.00 -11.58 18.56
CA LYS A 43 9.72 -10.66 17.65
C LYS A 43 8.87 -9.42 17.43
N LYS A 44 9.48 -8.23 17.48
CA LYS A 44 8.82 -6.93 17.19
C LYS A 44 8.01 -6.96 15.88
N SER A 45 8.56 -7.56 14.83
CA SER A 45 7.87 -7.68 13.53
C SER A 45 6.56 -8.46 13.64
N THR A 46 6.55 -9.55 14.42
CA THR A 46 5.38 -10.41 14.62
C THR A 46 4.28 -9.66 15.36
N VAL A 47 4.61 -8.90 16.41
CA VAL A 47 3.65 -8.07 17.16
C VAL A 47 3.10 -6.95 16.28
N ASN A 48 3.96 -6.29 15.49
CA ASN A 48 3.54 -5.26 14.55
C ASN A 48 2.60 -5.79 13.46
N ASP A 49 2.90 -6.97 12.90
CA ASP A 49 2.04 -7.60 11.90
C ASP A 49 0.68 -8.00 12.49
N ALA A 50 0.66 -8.49 13.73
CA ALA A 50 -0.58 -8.80 14.46
C ALA A 50 -1.40 -7.53 14.74
N LEU A 51 -0.76 -6.45 15.21
CA LEU A 51 -1.41 -5.16 15.44
C LEU A 51 -2.00 -4.57 14.16
N ARG A 52 -1.30 -4.69 13.02
CA ARG A 52 -1.80 -4.26 11.71
C ARG A 52 -3.05 -5.03 11.29
N ARG A 53 -3.07 -6.35 11.50
CA ARG A 53 -4.25 -7.18 11.23
C ARG A 53 -5.41 -6.79 12.13
N TYR A 54 -5.17 -6.62 13.42
CA TYR A 54 -6.17 -6.19 14.39
C TYR A 54 -6.81 -4.84 14.00
N ARG A 55 -5.99 -3.84 13.62
CA ARG A 55 -6.50 -2.55 13.14
C ARG A 55 -7.29 -2.67 11.83
N ALA A 56 -6.81 -3.50 10.89
CA ALA A 56 -7.53 -3.74 9.65
C ALA A 56 -8.88 -4.44 9.88
N GLU A 57 -8.97 -5.31 10.88
CA GLU A 57 -10.19 -6.01 11.26
C GLU A 57 -11.20 -5.08 11.95
N LEU A 58 -10.72 -4.15 12.78
CA LEU A 58 -11.55 -3.06 13.32
C LEU A 58 -12.10 -2.15 12.22
N ASP A 59 -11.26 -1.76 11.25
CA ASP A 59 -11.68 -0.97 10.09
C ASP A 59 -12.65 -1.74 9.17
N ALA A 60 -12.62 -3.08 9.20
CA ALA A 60 -13.40 -3.96 8.34
C ALA A 60 -14.68 -4.50 8.99
N GLN A 61 -14.97 -4.15 10.24
CA GLN A 61 -16.30 -4.29 10.82
C GLN A 61 -17.07 -3.03 10.40
N PRO A 62 -17.88 -3.08 9.32
CA PRO A 62 -18.78 -1.97 9.01
C PRO A 62 -19.80 -1.92 10.15
N ASP A 63 -19.67 -0.92 10.99
CA ASP A 63 -20.74 -0.56 11.90
C ASP A 63 -21.99 -0.33 11.05
N ILE A 64 -23.09 -0.97 11.43
CA ILE A 64 -24.37 -0.92 10.75
C ILE A 64 -24.97 0.45 11.06
N LEU A 65 -24.44 1.49 10.43
CA LEU A 65 -25.03 2.81 10.34
C LEU A 65 -24.62 3.38 8.99
N GLU A 66 -25.57 3.23 8.07
CA GLU A 66 -25.65 3.87 6.77
C GLU A 66 -25.06 5.27 6.80
N THR A 67 -24.00 5.51 6.01
CA THR A 67 -23.94 6.70 5.16
C THR A 67 -23.02 6.41 3.98
N ASP A 68 -23.53 6.75 2.80
CA ASP A 68 -22.92 6.65 1.48
C ASP A 68 -21.66 7.52 1.32
N LYS A 69 -20.60 7.18 2.04
CA LYS A 69 -19.26 7.70 1.77
C LYS A 69 -18.35 6.51 1.58
N SER A 70 -18.21 6.14 0.32
CA SER A 70 -17.10 5.32 -0.16
C SER A 70 -15.79 6.11 0.02
N PRO A 71 -14.82 5.60 0.79
CA PRO A 71 -13.44 5.81 0.41
C PRO A 71 -12.87 4.48 -0.07
N ALA A 72 -12.37 4.49 -1.31
CA ALA A 72 -11.53 3.47 -1.87
C ALA A 72 -10.27 3.23 -1.00
N LYS A 73 -10.38 2.38 0.03
CA LYS A 73 -9.23 1.84 0.75
C LYS A 73 -8.77 0.58 0.03
N VAL A 74 -7.83 0.78 -0.88
CA VAL A 74 -7.02 -0.26 -1.52
C VAL A 74 -6.43 -1.17 -0.46
N LEU A 75 -6.97 -2.38 -0.34
CA LEU A 75 -6.39 -3.43 0.50
C LEU A 75 -5.01 -3.82 -0.09
N PRO A 76 -3.93 -3.90 0.72
CA PRO A 76 -2.61 -4.30 0.23
C PRO A 76 -2.53 -5.76 -0.29
N SER A 77 -3.61 -6.53 -0.23
CA SER A 77 -3.73 -7.87 -0.85
C SER A 77 -4.37 -7.86 -2.24
N GLU A 78 -5.02 -6.78 -2.66
CA GLU A 78 -5.70 -6.69 -3.98
C GLU A 78 -4.72 -6.40 -5.13
N ARG A 79 -3.50 -5.94 -4.85
CA ARG A 79 -2.45 -5.84 -5.88
C ARG A 79 -1.84 -7.19 -6.27
N ARG A 80 -2.22 -8.26 -5.57
CA ARG A 80 -2.10 -9.61 -6.08
C ARG A 80 -3.52 -10.04 -6.46
N GLY A 81 -4.06 -9.37 -7.48
CA GLY A 81 -5.18 -9.85 -8.26
C GLY A 81 -4.78 -11.21 -8.80
N PHE A 82 -4.98 -12.23 -7.98
CA PHE A 82 -5.15 -13.58 -8.42
C PHE A 82 -6.19 -13.50 -9.52
N TRP A 83 -5.91 -14.16 -10.62
CA TRP A 83 -6.76 -14.24 -11.78
C TRP A 83 -8.02 -14.99 -11.39
N GLN A 84 -8.88 -14.33 -10.63
CA GLN A 84 -10.15 -14.88 -10.21
C GLN A 84 -11.03 -14.78 -11.44
N VAL A 85 -11.10 -15.90 -12.16
CA VAL A 85 -11.83 -16.03 -13.43
C VAL A 85 -13.35 -15.92 -13.18
N PHE A 86 -13.79 -16.27 -11.98
CA PHE A 86 -15.19 -16.28 -11.58
C PHE A 86 -15.44 -15.31 -10.42
N THR A 87 -16.61 -14.66 -10.43
CA THR A 87 -17.09 -13.94 -9.24
C THR A 87 -17.41 -14.93 -8.11
N ARG A 88 -17.50 -14.46 -6.86
CA ARG A 88 -17.87 -15.33 -5.71
C ARG A 88 -19.21 -16.04 -5.92
N GLU A 89 -20.15 -15.35 -6.57
CA GLU A 89 -21.46 -15.91 -6.91
C GLU A 89 -21.35 -17.02 -7.95
N GLN A 90 -20.53 -16.81 -8.99
CA GLN A 90 -20.26 -17.82 -10.02
C GLN A 90 -19.52 -19.04 -9.45
N GLU A 91 -18.57 -18.84 -8.54
CA GLU A 91 -17.92 -19.96 -7.84
C GLU A 91 -18.94 -20.75 -7.01
N LYS A 92 -19.86 -20.07 -6.32
CA LYS A 92 -20.94 -20.73 -5.58
C LYS A 92 -21.84 -21.55 -6.50
N GLN A 93 -22.30 -20.97 -7.61
CA GLN A 93 -23.09 -21.68 -8.62
C GLN A 93 -22.34 -22.88 -9.20
N LEU A 94 -21.04 -22.75 -9.50
CA LEU A 94 -20.22 -23.84 -10.00
C LEU A 94 -20.08 -24.96 -8.95
N THR A 95 -19.93 -24.62 -7.67
CA THR A 95 -19.88 -25.63 -6.61
C THR A 95 -21.22 -26.35 -6.41
N GLU A 96 -22.35 -25.65 -6.51
CA GLU A 96 -23.67 -26.26 -6.46
C GLU A 96 -23.90 -27.19 -7.65
N TYR A 97 -23.52 -26.74 -8.85
CA TYR A 97 -23.57 -27.55 -10.07
C TYR A 97 -22.70 -28.81 -9.96
N LEU A 98 -21.45 -28.70 -9.52
CA LEU A 98 -20.57 -29.86 -9.36
C LEU A 98 -21.09 -30.85 -8.31
N LYS A 99 -21.68 -30.35 -7.20
CA LYS A 99 -22.36 -31.20 -6.21
C LYS A 99 -23.56 -31.92 -6.82
N ALA A 100 -24.44 -31.21 -7.51
CA ALA A 100 -25.60 -31.77 -8.19
C ALA A 100 -25.18 -32.81 -9.25
N ALA A 101 -24.18 -32.50 -10.07
CA ALA A 101 -23.63 -33.40 -11.08
C ALA A 101 -22.99 -34.65 -10.46
N SER A 102 -22.32 -34.52 -9.30
CA SER A 102 -21.73 -35.65 -8.59
C SER A 102 -22.78 -36.59 -7.98
N LEU A 103 -23.92 -36.03 -7.56
CA LEU A 103 -25.09 -36.78 -7.08
C LEU A 103 -25.84 -37.45 -8.23
N MET A 104 -26.01 -36.76 -9.37
CA MET A 104 -26.66 -37.34 -10.54
C MET A 104 -25.84 -38.47 -11.17
N ASN A 105 -24.51 -38.34 -11.17
CA ASN A 105 -23.58 -39.27 -11.80
C ASN A 105 -22.69 -39.98 -10.77
N HIS A 106 -23.27 -40.58 -9.73
CA HIS A 106 -22.58 -41.38 -8.71
C HIS A 106 -21.60 -42.42 -9.31
N GLY A 107 -20.37 -42.03 -9.63
CA GLY A 107 -19.29 -42.93 -10.00
C GLY A 107 -19.49 -43.78 -11.27
N LEU A 108 -20.38 -43.44 -12.20
CA LEU A 108 -20.50 -44.16 -13.47
C LEU A 108 -19.42 -43.70 -14.46
N THR A 109 -18.16 -44.02 -14.15
CA THR A 109 -17.10 -44.11 -15.15
C THR A 109 -17.37 -45.30 -16.07
N GLY A 110 -18.09 -45.05 -17.16
CA GLY A 110 -17.79 -45.59 -18.50
C GLY A 110 -17.80 -47.10 -18.79
N LEU A 111 -18.37 -47.99 -17.98
CA LEU A 111 -18.40 -49.43 -18.32
C LEU A 111 -19.76 -50.16 -18.19
N SER A 112 -20.87 -49.45 -18.05
CA SER A 112 -22.18 -50.12 -17.99
C SER A 112 -23.29 -49.26 -18.56
N THR A 113 -23.39 -49.24 -19.90
CA THR A 113 -24.69 -49.04 -20.56
C THR A 113 -25.22 -50.41 -20.95
N PRO A 114 -26.20 -51.00 -20.24
CA PRO A 114 -27.00 -52.05 -20.83
C PRO A 114 -27.82 -51.40 -21.95
N ALA A 115 -27.57 -51.84 -23.18
CA ALA A 115 -28.38 -51.52 -24.34
C ALA A 115 -29.83 -51.89 -24.05
N THR A 116 -30.68 -50.90 -23.75
CA THR A 116 -32.13 -51.10 -23.75
C THR A 116 -32.57 -50.86 -25.18
N THR A 117 -32.71 -51.98 -25.90
CA THR A 117 -33.40 -52.06 -27.17
C THR A 117 -34.87 -51.69 -26.94
N ASN A 118 -35.29 -50.53 -27.44
CA ASN A 118 -36.71 -50.20 -27.51
C ASN A 118 -37.35 -51.09 -28.57
N SER A 119 -38.08 -52.10 -28.10
CA SER A 119 -38.96 -52.94 -28.90
C SER A 119 -40.23 -52.18 -29.24
N THR A 120 -40.41 -51.98 -30.54
CA THR A 120 -41.67 -51.91 -31.28
C THR A 120 -42.86 -52.57 -30.58
N THR A 121 -43.96 -51.85 -30.38
CA THR A 121 -45.31 -52.40 -30.52
C THR A 121 -46.26 -51.30 -30.98
N GLU A 122 -47.07 -51.68 -31.96
CA GLU A 122 -47.90 -50.87 -32.84
C GLU A 122 -49.28 -50.53 -32.24
N ALA A 123 -49.95 -49.60 -32.93
CA ALA A 123 -51.39 -49.51 -33.18
C ALA A 123 -52.33 -48.88 -32.12
N ALA A 124 -52.80 -47.67 -32.43
CA ALA A 124 -54.22 -47.30 -32.68
C ALA A 124 -54.25 -45.77 -32.85
N ASP A 125 -54.51 -45.27 -34.05
CA ASP A 125 -55.85 -44.86 -34.50
C ASP A 125 -56.40 -43.68 -33.69
N HIS A 126 -56.30 -42.48 -34.25
CA HIS A 126 -57.43 -41.61 -34.55
C HIS A 126 -56.94 -40.40 -35.34
N GLY A 127 -57.54 -40.20 -36.51
CA GLY A 127 -57.30 -39.04 -37.34
C GLY A 127 -58.12 -37.81 -36.94
N GLU A 128 -57.91 -36.79 -37.75
CA GLU A 128 -58.83 -35.74 -38.19
C GLU A 128 -58.59 -34.27 -37.75
N VAL A 129 -58.48 -33.47 -38.82
CA VAL A 129 -58.88 -32.06 -39.03
C VAL A 129 -57.94 -30.91 -38.64
N ILE A 130 -57.25 -30.48 -39.70
CA ILE A 130 -56.81 -29.14 -40.16
C ILE A 130 -57.60 -27.94 -39.57
N GLN A 131 -56.88 -26.88 -39.14
CA GLN A 131 -57.14 -25.52 -39.64
C GLN A 131 -55.98 -24.55 -39.42
N ASP A 132 -55.58 -23.92 -40.53
CA ASP A 132 -54.59 -22.86 -40.69
C ASP A 132 -55.00 -21.56 -40.00
N SER A 133 -54.02 -20.87 -39.39
CA SER A 133 -53.96 -19.41 -39.38
C SER A 133 -52.56 -18.92 -39.02
N GLU A 134 -51.88 -18.32 -40.00
CA GLU A 134 -50.71 -17.45 -39.83
C GLU A 134 -50.96 -16.36 -38.79
N PRO A 135 -49.91 -15.92 -38.09
CA PRO A 135 -49.47 -14.56 -38.38
C PRO A 135 -47.95 -14.42 -38.52
N GLU A 136 -47.59 -13.47 -39.38
CA GLU A 136 -46.24 -13.07 -39.75
C GLU A 136 -45.37 -12.55 -38.59
N GLY A 137 -44.09 -12.93 -38.63
CA GLY A 137 -42.93 -12.10 -38.28
C GLY A 137 -42.21 -12.38 -36.95
N PRO A 138 -40.91 -11.99 -36.79
CA PRO A 138 -39.86 -11.72 -37.77
C PRO A 138 -38.78 -12.82 -37.77
N ALA A 139 -38.21 -13.10 -38.94
CA ALA A 139 -37.10 -14.03 -39.09
C ALA A 139 -35.86 -13.59 -38.28
N PRO A 140 -35.19 -14.48 -37.52
CA PRO A 140 -33.86 -14.20 -36.99
C PRO A 140 -32.89 -14.15 -38.17
N GLY A 141 -32.54 -12.93 -38.57
CA GLY A 141 -31.52 -12.69 -39.59
C GLY A 141 -30.24 -13.42 -39.21
N THR A 142 -29.95 -14.50 -39.94
CA THR A 142 -28.63 -15.12 -39.98
C THR A 142 -27.60 -14.02 -40.26
N PRO A 143 -26.63 -13.78 -39.36
CA PRO A 143 -25.59 -12.80 -39.61
C PRO A 143 -24.81 -13.28 -40.84
N GLY A 144 -24.99 -12.55 -41.94
CA GLY A 144 -24.27 -12.77 -43.19
C GLY A 144 -22.77 -12.81 -42.88
N THR A 145 -22.21 -14.00 -43.02
CA THR A 145 -20.78 -14.22 -42.88
C THR A 145 -20.13 -13.58 -44.10
N ALA A 146 -19.75 -12.31 -43.97
CA ALA A 146 -19.02 -11.61 -45.02
C ALA A 146 -17.78 -12.44 -45.37
N PRO A 147 -17.48 -12.64 -46.67
CA PRO A 147 -16.29 -13.39 -47.08
C PRO A 147 -15.04 -12.72 -46.51
N ILE A 148 -14.26 -13.49 -45.76
CA ILE A 148 -13.01 -13.05 -45.14
C ILE A 148 -12.04 -12.68 -46.28
N THR A 149 -11.87 -11.38 -46.51
CA THR A 149 -10.87 -10.88 -47.46
C THR A 149 -9.48 -10.95 -46.83
N PRO A 150 -8.40 -11.15 -47.59
CA PRO A 150 -7.04 -11.23 -47.05
C PRO A 150 -6.62 -9.95 -46.30
N GLU A 151 -7.27 -8.81 -46.55
CA GLU A 151 -7.05 -7.58 -45.80
C GLU A 151 -7.65 -7.62 -44.38
N SER A 152 -8.70 -8.41 -44.14
CA SER A 152 -9.30 -8.62 -42.81
C SER A 152 -8.44 -9.48 -41.87
N VAL A 153 -7.39 -10.13 -42.40
CA VAL A 153 -6.42 -10.93 -41.65
C VAL A 153 -5.09 -10.19 -41.47
N ARG A 154 -5.06 -8.87 -41.69
CA ARG A 154 -3.83 -8.10 -41.40
C ARG A 154 -3.52 -8.22 -39.90
N PRO A 155 -2.32 -8.71 -39.53
CA PRO A 155 -1.93 -8.79 -38.13
C PRO A 155 -1.92 -7.38 -37.55
N HIS A 156 -2.59 -7.20 -36.41
CA HIS A 156 -2.57 -5.92 -35.70
C HIS A 156 -1.13 -5.45 -35.49
N PRO A 157 -0.90 -4.11 -35.52
CA PRO A 157 0.42 -3.56 -35.24
C PRO A 157 0.93 -4.11 -33.91
N ARG A 158 2.07 -4.80 -33.96
CA ARG A 158 2.70 -5.34 -32.75
C ARG A 158 3.12 -4.17 -31.89
N ILE A 159 2.53 -4.09 -30.70
CA ILE A 159 2.97 -3.15 -29.67
C ILE A 159 4.46 -3.43 -29.43
N ASP A 160 5.30 -2.41 -29.66
CA ASP A 160 6.73 -2.50 -29.37
C ASP A 160 6.93 -3.06 -27.95
N PRO A 161 7.91 -3.94 -27.72
CA PRO A 161 8.17 -4.49 -26.41
C PRO A 161 8.29 -3.33 -25.42
N THR A 162 7.24 -3.16 -24.60
CA THR A 162 7.17 -2.08 -23.63
C THR A 162 8.45 -2.14 -22.83
N LYS A 163 9.16 -1.01 -22.79
CA LYS A 163 10.39 -0.85 -22.01
C LYS A 163 10.04 -1.22 -20.57
N ARG A 164 10.21 -2.49 -20.21
CA ARG A 164 10.13 -2.93 -18.83
C ARG A 164 11.28 -2.20 -18.18
N ASN A 165 10.96 -1.13 -17.45
CA ASN A 165 11.89 -0.50 -16.54
C ASN A 165 12.58 -1.66 -15.80
N PRO A 166 13.91 -1.80 -15.91
CA PRO A 166 14.63 -2.87 -15.22
C PRO A 166 14.56 -2.53 -13.73
N SER A 167 13.42 -2.84 -13.12
CA SER A 167 13.14 -2.52 -11.74
C SER A 167 14.17 -3.30 -10.93
N ASN A 168 15.00 -2.54 -10.23
CA ASN A 168 16.05 -3.00 -9.34
C ASN A 168 17.24 -3.67 -10.02
N GLY A 169 17.95 -2.98 -10.93
CA GLY A 169 19.42 -2.90 -11.03
C GLY A 169 20.26 -4.19 -11.01
N ARG A 170 19.63 -5.36 -11.00
CA ARG A 170 20.23 -6.66 -10.81
C ARG A 170 20.30 -7.26 -12.19
N LYS A 171 21.49 -7.17 -12.78
CA LYS A 171 21.81 -7.82 -14.05
C LYS A 171 21.35 -9.27 -13.95
N ARG A 172 20.36 -9.67 -14.75
CA ARG A 172 19.93 -11.07 -14.84
C ARG A 172 21.14 -11.84 -15.36
N GLY A 173 21.59 -12.84 -14.60
CA GLY A 173 22.71 -13.69 -15.04
C GLY A 173 22.34 -14.33 -16.38
N LYS A 174 23.26 -14.29 -17.35
CA LYS A 174 23.09 -15.02 -18.61
C LYS A 174 23.04 -16.52 -18.28
N THR A 175 22.05 -17.23 -18.82
CA THR A 175 22.02 -18.70 -18.79
C THR A 175 23.23 -19.20 -19.58
N ARG A 176 24.17 -19.87 -18.93
CA ARG A 176 25.42 -20.33 -19.56
C ARG A 176 25.59 -21.82 -19.32
N ILE A 177 25.82 -22.55 -20.39
CA ILE A 177 26.08 -23.99 -20.37
C ILE A 177 27.52 -24.14 -19.88
N LEU A 178 27.69 -24.82 -18.75
CA LEU A 178 28.98 -24.99 -18.09
C LEU A 178 29.77 -26.11 -18.79
N THR A 179 30.32 -25.81 -19.97
CA THR A 179 31.32 -26.67 -20.60
C THR A 179 32.71 -26.20 -20.22
N ASP A 180 33.54 -27.14 -19.80
CA ASP A 180 34.91 -26.91 -19.33
C ASP A 180 35.76 -26.30 -20.45
N THR A 181 36.35 -25.11 -20.23
CA THR A 181 37.83 -24.90 -20.23
C THR A 181 38.35 -23.45 -20.16
N PRO A 182 37.67 -22.36 -20.56
CA PRO A 182 38.16 -20.98 -20.25
C PRO A 182 37.23 -20.19 -19.31
N GLU A 183 35.98 -20.63 -19.19
CA GLU A 183 34.93 -19.89 -18.50
C GLU A 183 34.94 -20.06 -16.98
N LYS A 184 35.51 -21.16 -16.49
CA LYS A 184 35.66 -21.47 -15.06
C LYS A 184 36.69 -20.57 -14.39
N GLU A 185 37.80 -20.29 -15.06
CA GLU A 185 38.87 -19.45 -14.53
C GLU A 185 38.42 -17.98 -14.38
N GLN A 186 37.58 -17.50 -15.31
CA GLN A 186 36.97 -16.17 -15.21
C GLN A 186 36.02 -16.06 -14.00
N LEU A 187 35.25 -17.11 -13.72
CA LEU A 187 34.32 -17.14 -12.57
C LEU A 187 35.06 -17.17 -11.23
N GLU A 188 36.16 -17.92 -11.14
CA GLU A 188 36.99 -17.97 -9.94
C GLU A 188 37.67 -16.63 -9.66
N LYS A 189 38.21 -15.97 -10.71
CA LYS A 189 38.77 -14.61 -10.61
C LYS A 189 37.71 -13.59 -10.19
N GLU A 190 36.50 -13.65 -10.74
CA GLU A 190 35.41 -12.74 -10.36
C GLU A 190 34.97 -12.96 -8.90
N LYS A 191 34.89 -14.22 -8.46
CA LYS A 191 34.54 -14.57 -7.08
C LYS A 191 35.59 -14.06 -6.08
N HIS A 192 36.88 -14.27 -6.36
CA HIS A 192 37.99 -13.78 -5.54
C HIS A 192 37.97 -12.24 -5.44
N ASN A 193 37.74 -11.54 -6.55
CA ASN A 193 37.61 -10.08 -6.56
C ASN A 193 36.41 -9.58 -5.74
N ARG A 194 35.29 -10.30 -5.74
CA ARG A 194 34.10 -9.96 -4.95
C ARG A 194 34.35 -10.17 -3.45
N GLU A 195 35.10 -11.20 -3.08
CA GLU A 195 35.49 -11.47 -1.69
C GLU A 195 36.51 -10.44 -1.18
N ALA A 196 37.52 -10.09 -1.98
CA ALA A 196 38.47 -9.02 -1.66
C ALA A 196 37.78 -7.65 -1.44
N LYS A 197 36.77 -7.32 -2.26
CA LYS A 197 35.95 -6.10 -2.07
C LYS A 197 35.09 -6.14 -0.80
N LYS A 198 34.67 -7.32 -0.33
CA LYS A 198 33.94 -7.46 0.95
C LYS A 198 34.87 -7.32 2.15
N ALA A 199 36.11 -7.78 2.06
CA ALA A 199 37.09 -7.64 3.13
C ALA A 199 37.48 -6.17 3.37
N LYS A 200 37.68 -5.39 2.30
CA LYS A 200 38.03 -3.95 2.40
C LYS A 200 36.94 -3.05 3.00
N LYS A 201 35.67 -3.50 3.02
CA LYS A 201 34.55 -2.76 3.63
C LYS A 201 34.40 -3.00 5.15
N LYS A 202 35.24 -3.84 5.75
CA LYS A 202 35.23 -4.11 7.20
C LYS A 202 36.32 -3.34 7.97
N THR A 203 36.67 -2.13 7.55
CA THR A 203 37.46 -1.27 8.43
C THR A 203 36.61 -0.86 9.64
N PRO A 204 37.11 -1.02 10.87
CA PRO A 204 36.35 -0.71 12.07
C PRO A 204 36.09 0.80 12.12
N GLN A 205 34.82 1.19 12.10
CA GLN A 205 34.41 2.56 12.39
C GLN A 205 34.95 2.93 13.77
N LYS A 206 35.90 3.89 13.81
CA LYS A 206 36.33 4.53 15.05
C LYS A 206 35.09 5.11 15.72
N LYS A 207 34.68 4.52 16.85
CA LYS A 207 33.65 5.07 17.74
C LYS A 207 34.17 6.41 18.26
N ILE A 208 33.67 7.51 17.71
CA ILE A 208 33.81 8.83 18.31
C ILE A 208 32.82 8.88 19.47
N THR A 209 33.29 8.57 20.66
CA THR A 209 32.59 8.81 21.93
C THR A 209 32.53 10.32 22.17
N LYS A 210 31.37 10.94 21.91
CA LYS A 210 31.09 12.29 22.40
C LYS A 210 30.68 12.18 23.87
N THR A 211 31.58 12.58 24.76
CA THR A 211 31.31 12.86 26.16
C THR A 211 30.41 14.10 26.24
N LYS A 212 29.14 13.92 26.65
CA LYS A 212 28.29 15.01 27.12
C LYS A 212 28.48 15.15 28.63
N LYS A 213 28.98 16.32 29.01
CA LYS A 213 29.17 16.82 30.37
C LYS A 213 27.80 16.93 31.04
N MET A 214 27.65 16.21 32.16
CA MET A 214 26.57 16.41 33.13
C MET A 214 26.73 17.78 33.78
N VAL A 215 25.63 18.55 33.86
CA VAL A 215 25.43 19.52 34.93
C VAL A 215 24.04 19.24 35.50
N VAL A 216 24.07 18.97 36.80
CA VAL A 216 22.96 18.70 37.71
C VAL A 216 22.29 20.03 38.05
N SER A 217 20.96 20.05 38.06
CA SER A 217 20.20 20.98 38.90
C SER A 217 18.92 20.28 39.35
N GLU A 218 18.92 19.90 40.62
CA GLU A 218 17.76 19.49 41.40
C GLU A 218 16.85 20.72 41.63
N THR A 219 15.54 20.57 41.49
CA THR A 219 14.47 21.31 42.21
C THR A 219 13.14 20.61 41.87
N SER A 220 12.56 19.89 42.83
CA SER A 220 11.39 20.31 43.63
C SER A 220 10.13 20.49 42.76
N SER A 221 9.28 19.47 42.57
CA SER A 221 8.20 19.04 43.47
C SER A 221 7.31 20.19 43.95
N SER A 222 6.23 20.49 43.22
CA SER A 222 5.02 21.16 43.74
C SER A 222 3.84 20.88 42.80
N GLU A 223 2.85 20.16 43.31
CA GLU A 223 1.46 20.13 42.82
C GLU A 223 0.82 21.51 42.98
N PRO A 224 0.04 21.99 42.00
CA PRO A 224 -0.99 22.99 42.27
C PRO A 224 -2.39 22.37 42.13
N GLU A 225 -3.17 22.54 43.20
CA GLU A 225 -4.60 22.30 43.26
C GLU A 225 -5.35 23.23 42.29
N LEU A 226 -6.39 22.67 41.66
CA LEU A 226 -7.29 23.37 40.76
C LEU A 226 -8.29 24.23 41.54
N PRO A 227 -8.45 25.52 41.23
CA PRO A 227 -9.67 26.24 41.53
C PRO A 227 -10.68 26.06 40.38
N ASP A 228 -11.77 25.37 40.70
CA ASP A 228 -13.05 25.51 39.99
C ASP A 228 -13.61 26.90 40.30
N ASP A 229 -13.67 27.81 39.31
CA ASP A 229 -14.78 28.77 39.11
C ASP A 229 -14.51 29.88 38.06
N ILE A 230 -15.44 29.95 37.09
CA ILE A 230 -15.98 31.17 36.42
C ILE A 230 -15.08 31.88 35.36
N CYS A 231 -15.47 31.81 34.08
CA CYS A 231 -15.99 32.95 33.27
C CYS A 231 -16.01 32.63 31.77
N ASP A 232 -17.21 32.75 31.19
CA ASP A 232 -17.50 32.80 29.77
C ASP A 232 -17.03 34.17 29.23
N ASP A 233 -15.79 34.25 28.73
CA ASP A 233 -15.24 35.47 28.12
C ASP A 233 -14.60 35.13 26.76
N GLU A 234 -15.31 35.52 25.70
CA GLU A 234 -14.89 35.46 24.30
C GLU A 234 -13.79 36.52 24.04
N SER A 235 -12.64 36.36 24.69
CA SER A 235 -11.47 37.20 24.44
C SER A 235 -10.67 36.65 23.26
N ASP A 236 -10.59 37.47 22.22
CA ASP A 236 -9.74 37.33 21.02
C ASP A 236 -8.30 36.93 21.41
N MET A 237 -7.99 35.64 21.31
CA MET A 237 -6.69 35.05 21.62
C MET A 237 -5.69 35.40 20.51
N SER A 238 -5.28 36.67 20.45
CA SER A 238 -4.06 37.04 19.73
C SER A 238 -2.90 36.39 20.45
N LEU A 239 -2.43 35.26 19.91
CA LEU A 239 -1.22 34.58 20.36
C LEU A 239 -0.04 35.54 20.17
N ASP A 240 0.32 36.27 21.23
CA ASP A 240 1.52 37.08 21.32
C ASP A 240 2.73 36.12 21.37
N LEU A 241 3.05 35.57 20.20
CA LEU A 241 4.19 34.70 19.94
C LEU A 241 5.43 35.57 20.07
N GLY A 242 5.96 35.64 21.30
CA GLY A 242 7.07 36.49 21.70
C GLY A 242 8.19 36.55 20.65
N GLU A 243 8.77 37.74 20.49
CA GLU A 243 9.73 38.12 19.46
C GLU A 243 10.90 37.12 19.26
N ASP A 244 11.26 36.37 20.31
CA ASP A 244 12.30 35.35 20.28
C ASP A 244 11.97 34.14 19.42
N LEU A 245 10.67 33.86 19.19
CA LEU A 245 10.29 32.76 18.34
C LEU A 245 10.70 33.05 16.90
N TRP A 246 10.63 34.28 16.40
CA TRP A 246 10.84 34.59 14.97
C TRP A 246 12.29 34.50 14.45
N ARG A 247 13.29 34.23 15.30
CA ARG A 247 14.72 34.27 14.93
C ARG A 247 15.28 33.00 14.26
N ALA A 248 14.47 31.97 14.02
CA ALA A 248 14.93 30.74 13.36
C ALA A 248 14.64 30.78 11.84
N THR A 249 15.71 30.73 11.04
CA THR A 249 15.76 31.03 9.59
C THR A 249 15.13 30.00 8.65
N ASP A 250 14.36 29.03 9.14
CA ASP A 250 13.76 27.99 8.29
C ASP A 250 12.34 27.64 8.77
N ARG A 251 11.38 28.57 8.54
CA ARG A 251 9.99 28.40 8.98
C ARG A 251 9.01 28.40 7.83
N PHE A 252 8.04 27.50 7.91
CA PHE A 252 7.10 27.22 6.83
C PHE A 252 5.68 27.66 7.16
N LEU A 253 5.04 28.39 6.24
CA LEU A 253 3.78 29.11 6.52
C LEU A 253 2.71 28.92 5.42
N PRO A 254 1.43 28.66 5.79
CA PRO A 254 0.28 28.76 4.89
C PRO A 254 -0.23 30.20 4.73
N SER A 255 -0.46 30.65 3.49
CA SER A 255 -1.09 31.95 3.18
C SER A 255 -2.63 31.86 3.06
N LYS A 256 -3.35 32.98 3.32
CA LYS A 256 -4.82 33.03 3.37
C LYS A 256 -5.54 32.87 2.02
N SER A 257 -4.97 33.36 0.92
CA SER A 257 -5.67 33.39 -0.38
C SER A 257 -5.47 32.13 -1.22
N GLU A 258 -4.33 31.46 -1.06
CA GLU A 258 -4.03 30.13 -1.61
C GLU A 258 -3.08 29.45 -0.62
N SER A 259 -3.40 28.22 -0.18
CA SER A 259 -2.59 27.51 0.81
C SER A 259 -1.24 27.08 0.22
N SER A 260 -0.31 28.03 0.07
CA SER A 260 1.07 27.85 -0.35
C SER A 260 1.95 27.61 0.88
N PHE A 261 3.11 26.98 0.70
CA PHE A 261 4.13 26.89 1.75
C PHE A 261 5.31 27.72 1.35
N SER A 262 5.89 28.47 2.29
CA SER A 262 7.07 29.28 2.01
C SER A 262 8.06 29.22 3.16
N SER A 263 9.36 29.24 2.85
CA SER A 263 10.44 29.38 3.84
C SER A 263 10.80 30.86 3.99
N ILE A 264 10.84 31.35 5.22
CA ILE A 264 11.23 32.73 5.51
C ILE A 264 12.75 32.90 5.37
N GLU A 265 13.22 33.84 4.55
CA GLU A 265 14.65 34.20 4.44
C GLU A 265 15.02 35.33 5.43
N SER A 266 14.23 36.41 5.43
CA SER A 266 14.44 37.60 6.24
C SER A 266 13.11 38.20 6.70
N ILE A 267 13.14 38.89 7.83
CA ILE A 267 11.97 39.56 8.41
C ILE A 267 12.41 40.98 8.78
N ASP A 268 11.82 41.98 8.13
CA ASP A 268 12.09 43.40 8.35
C ASP A 268 10.77 44.14 8.59
N ASN A 269 10.62 44.83 9.73
CA ASN A 269 9.52 45.78 10.01
C ASN A 269 8.12 45.30 9.58
N ASP A 270 7.72 44.12 10.07
CA ASP A 270 6.41 43.48 9.79
C ASP A 270 6.19 42.93 8.39
N VAL A 271 7.26 42.95 7.59
CA VAL A 271 7.30 42.39 6.26
C VAL A 271 8.30 41.22 6.26
N ALA A 272 7.94 40.11 5.65
CA ALA A 272 8.79 38.92 5.54
C ALA A 272 9.07 38.60 4.08
N ASP A 273 10.34 38.39 3.75
CA ASP A 273 10.74 37.85 2.45
C ASP A 273 10.71 36.32 2.52
N VAL A 274 9.90 35.74 1.65
CA VAL A 274 9.62 34.30 1.68
C VAL A 274 9.91 33.65 0.33
N LYS A 275 10.44 32.42 0.38
CA LYS A 275 10.65 31.54 -0.77
C LYS A 275 9.58 30.46 -0.82
N PHE A 276 8.80 30.38 -1.89
CA PHE A 276 7.75 29.37 -2.00
C PHE A 276 8.27 27.97 -2.32
N LEU A 277 7.61 26.97 -1.74
CA LEU A 277 7.86 25.55 -1.96
C LEU A 277 6.68 24.92 -2.70
N ARG A 278 6.99 23.95 -3.56
CA ARG A 278 5.99 23.15 -4.26
C ARG A 278 5.81 21.80 -3.60
N LYS A 279 4.55 21.37 -3.46
CA LYS A 279 4.21 20.04 -2.92
C LYS A 279 4.36 18.98 -4.01
N ILE A 280 5.20 17.98 -3.76
CA ILE A 280 5.41 16.83 -4.63
C ILE A 280 5.11 15.57 -3.82
N GLY A 281 3.85 15.13 -3.84
CA GLY A 281 3.35 14.04 -3.01
C GLY A 281 3.35 14.42 -1.52
N PRO A 282 4.04 13.67 -0.64
CA PRO A 282 4.17 14.01 0.78
C PRO A 282 5.36 14.93 1.11
N LYS A 283 6.08 15.41 0.09
CA LYS A 283 7.32 16.19 0.25
C LYS A 283 7.13 17.59 -0.28
N PHE A 284 7.94 18.51 0.23
CA PHE A 284 8.03 19.89 -0.25
C PHE A 284 9.41 20.12 -0.84
N VAL A 285 9.46 20.73 -2.02
CA VAL A 285 10.71 20.94 -2.77
C VAL A 285 10.71 22.36 -3.32
N PHE A 286 11.86 23.03 -3.27
CA PHE A 286 12.03 24.31 -3.93
C PHE A 286 12.04 24.13 -5.46
N PRO A 287 11.28 24.93 -6.22
CA PRO A 287 11.36 24.92 -7.68
C PRO A 287 12.76 25.31 -8.16
N GLU A 288 13.13 24.88 -9.37
CA GLU A 288 14.42 25.22 -10.00
C GLU A 288 14.55 26.72 -10.28
N ILE A 289 13.43 27.38 -10.58
CA ILE A 289 13.33 28.84 -10.68
C ILE A 289 12.89 29.35 -9.31
N GLU A 290 13.73 30.17 -8.67
CA GLU A 290 13.40 30.73 -7.35
C GLU A 290 12.12 31.56 -7.41
N ASP A 291 11.16 31.20 -6.55
CA ASP A 291 9.86 31.86 -6.43
C ASP A 291 9.85 32.62 -5.10
N LYS A 292 10.13 33.93 -5.16
CA LYS A 292 10.24 34.81 -3.98
C LYS A 292 9.12 35.82 -3.98
N ALA A 293 8.54 36.07 -2.80
CA ALA A 293 7.66 37.20 -2.59
C ALA A 293 7.85 37.80 -1.20
N THR A 294 7.31 38.99 -1.06
CA THR A 294 7.30 39.76 0.17
C THR A 294 5.88 39.71 0.73
N VAL A 295 5.72 39.26 1.97
CA VAL A 295 4.41 38.99 2.60
C VAL A 295 4.35 39.65 3.97
N ASP A 296 3.23 40.26 4.31
CA ASP A 296 3.02 40.87 5.63
C ASP A 296 2.92 39.80 6.72
N LYS A 297 3.49 40.07 7.90
CA LYS A 297 3.42 39.16 9.06
C LYS A 297 2.00 38.78 9.46
N LYS A 298 1.02 39.65 9.18
CA LYS A 298 -0.41 39.46 9.52
C LYS A 298 -1.10 38.40 8.65
N ASP A 299 -0.53 38.09 7.49
CA ASP A 299 -1.06 37.09 6.56
C ASP A 299 -0.53 35.68 6.84
N ILE A 300 0.41 35.59 7.78
CA ILE A 300 1.02 34.34 8.22
C ILE A 300 0.06 33.63 9.18
N VAL A 301 -0.51 32.50 8.74
CA VAL A 301 -1.51 31.78 9.53
C VAL A 301 -0.88 30.84 10.57
N LEU A 302 0.20 30.14 10.20
CA LEU A 302 0.73 29.06 11.04
C LEU A 302 2.22 28.83 10.84
N VAL A 303 2.98 28.87 11.93
CA VAL A 303 4.39 28.48 11.95
C VAL A 303 4.53 26.97 12.08
N LEU A 304 5.23 26.36 11.12
CA LEU A 304 5.54 24.93 11.16
C LEU A 304 6.84 24.61 11.91
N PRO A 305 6.94 23.41 12.51
CA PRO A 305 8.19 22.92 13.09
C PRO A 305 9.23 22.68 12.00
N ASP A 306 10.50 22.67 12.41
CA ASP A 306 11.63 22.42 11.52
C ASP A 306 11.44 21.13 10.70
N PRO A 307 11.67 21.17 9.38
CA PRO A 307 11.48 20.02 8.52
C PRO A 307 12.47 18.92 8.88
N SER A 308 12.01 17.67 8.84
CA SER A 308 12.93 16.53 8.89
C SER A 308 13.65 16.41 7.54
N SER A 309 14.96 16.66 7.54
CA SER A 309 15.79 16.38 6.36
C SER A 309 15.85 14.87 6.16
N SER A 310 15.43 14.40 4.99
CA SER A 310 15.52 12.98 4.69
C SER A 310 17.01 12.60 4.62
N SER A 311 17.46 11.69 5.50
CA SER A 311 18.87 11.38 5.76
C SER A 311 19.54 10.57 4.63
N GLY A 312 19.38 11.01 3.38
CA GLY A 312 19.72 10.25 2.18
C GLY A 312 20.84 10.88 1.34
N THR A 313 20.65 10.81 0.02
CA THR A 313 21.62 11.26 -0.98
C THR A 313 21.56 12.78 -1.13
N ALA A 314 22.56 13.44 -1.70
CA ALA A 314 22.51 14.90 -1.95
C ALA A 314 21.19 15.39 -2.60
N ARG A 315 20.59 14.55 -3.47
CA ARG A 315 19.28 14.81 -4.11
C ARG A 315 18.10 14.83 -3.14
N SER A 316 18.17 14.10 -2.03
CA SER A 316 17.10 14.01 -1.03
C SER A 316 17.27 15.01 0.12
N ILE A 317 18.36 15.78 0.13
CA ILE A 317 18.59 16.87 1.10
C ILE A 317 17.69 18.08 0.79
N ALA A 318 17.39 18.31 -0.49
CA ALA A 318 16.48 19.38 -0.93
C ALA A 318 14.98 19.05 -0.73
N GLU A 319 14.67 17.88 -0.18
CA GLU A 319 13.30 17.46 0.09
C GLU A 319 12.97 17.71 1.57
N HIS A 320 11.97 18.55 1.81
CA HIS A 320 11.48 18.86 3.15
C HIS A 320 10.24 18.00 3.47
N VAL A 321 10.26 17.36 4.64
CA VAL A 321 9.14 16.54 5.13
C VAL A 321 8.75 17.00 6.53
N PHE A 322 7.48 17.32 6.70
CA PHE A 322 6.91 17.69 8.00
C PHE A 322 6.10 16.52 8.55
N SER A 323 6.07 16.40 9.88
CA SER A 323 5.29 15.38 10.59
C SER A 323 3.81 15.72 10.71
N ARG A 324 3.41 16.95 10.36
CA ARG A 324 2.04 17.44 10.46
C ARG A 324 1.23 17.05 9.22
N ASP A 325 0.00 16.61 9.43
CA ASP A 325 -0.92 16.30 8.33
C ASP A 325 -1.50 17.58 7.73
N PHE A 326 -1.34 17.73 6.42
CA PHE A 326 -1.85 18.89 5.66
C PHE A 326 -3.06 18.55 4.79
N SER A 327 -3.74 17.43 5.05
CA SER A 327 -4.91 17.01 4.27
C SER A 327 -6.09 18.00 4.39
N ALA A 328 -6.17 18.76 5.48
CA ALA A 328 -7.20 19.77 5.70
C ALA A 328 -6.98 21.05 4.87
N PHE A 329 -5.77 21.28 4.36
CA PHE A 329 -5.43 22.47 3.57
C PHE A 329 -5.49 22.14 2.09
N ASN A 330 -6.21 22.95 1.32
CA ASN A 330 -6.39 22.75 -0.12
C ASN A 330 -5.17 23.32 -0.87
N ILE A 331 -4.09 22.54 -0.87
CA ILE A 331 -2.79 22.93 -1.42
C ILE A 331 -2.75 22.53 -2.89
N LYS A 332 -2.56 23.51 -3.77
CA LYS A 332 -2.43 23.30 -5.23
C LYS A 332 -0.99 23.05 -5.65
#